data_AF-A0A8T4AUD8-F1
#
_entry.id   AF-A0A8T4AUD8-F1
#
_cell.length_a   1.000
_cell.length_b   1.000
_cell.length_c   1.000
_cell.angle_alpha   90.00
_cell.angle_beta   90.00
_cell.angle_gamma   90.00
#
_symmetry.space_group_name_H-M   'P 1'
#
loop_
_entity.id
_entity.type
_entity.pdbx_description
1 polymer ?
#
loop_
_entity_poly.entity_id
_entity_poly.type
_entity_poly.pdbx_seq_one_letter_code
_entity_poly.pdbx_strand_id
1 'polypeptide(L)'
;MKPSVKLIKGLHITAADKRNIIAVIIFLEDRFSGFVQADPRCIPNYGDIAVKRGKSPKSYAITPRQCAAGTYDVIIRETYRNDFGLERNSSISVTVAVKGISPLYLPDYALPDVGPSLFSDEGASL
;
A
#
# COMPACT_ATOMS: atom_id res chain seq x y z
N MET A 1 12.09 -15.18 12.25
CA MET A 1 12.80 -14.50 11.14
C MET A 1 12.52 -13.00 11.25
N LYS A 2 13.50 -12.11 11.00
CA LYS A 2 13.28 -10.66 11.17
C LYS A 2 12.43 -10.10 10.01
N PRO A 3 11.37 -9.30 10.29
CA PRO A 3 10.60 -8.64 9.25
C PRO A 3 11.48 -7.78 8.33
N SER A 4 11.28 -7.90 7.02
CA SER A 4 12.07 -7.18 6.02
C SER A 4 11.24 -6.82 4.78
N VAL A 5 11.58 -5.67 4.18
CA VAL A 5 10.95 -5.17 2.95
C VAL A 5 11.98 -5.15 1.82
N LYS A 6 11.64 -5.80 0.70
CA LYS A 6 12.37 -5.74 -0.56
C LYS A 6 11.54 -4.93 -1.56
N LEU A 7 12.14 -3.87 -2.11
CA LEU A 7 11.53 -3.11 -3.20
C LEU A 7 11.57 -3.96 -4.49
N ILE A 8 10.43 -4.09 -5.16
CA ILE A 8 10.30 -4.79 -6.45
C ILE A 8 10.24 -3.77 -7.58
N LYS A 9 9.40 -2.74 -7.44
CA LYS A 9 9.15 -1.71 -8.47
C LYS A 9 8.88 -0.36 -7.82
N GLY A 10 9.22 0.72 -8.53
CA GLY A 10 8.93 2.09 -8.13
C GLY A 10 10.17 2.84 -7.60
N LEU A 11 9.92 4.00 -6.99
CA LEU A 11 10.98 4.86 -6.46
C LEU A 11 11.65 4.26 -5.22
N HIS A 12 12.87 4.71 -4.96
CA HIS A 12 13.59 4.36 -3.74
C HIS A 12 12.79 4.79 -2.50
N ILE A 13 12.69 3.89 -1.52
CA ILE A 13 12.03 4.14 -0.23
C ILE A 13 13.04 4.04 0.90
N THR A 14 12.89 4.92 1.90
CA THR A 14 13.83 5.02 3.01
C THR A 14 13.71 3.83 3.97
N ALA A 15 14.71 3.65 4.85
CA ALA A 15 14.61 2.68 5.94
C ALA A 15 13.47 2.96 6.92
N ALA A 16 13.06 4.23 7.08
CA ALA A 16 11.88 4.60 7.87
C ALA A 16 10.59 4.13 7.17
N ASP A 17 10.48 4.35 5.85
CA ASP A 17 9.33 3.89 5.07
C ASP A 17 9.17 2.36 5.15
N LYS A 18 10.27 1.61 5.01
CA LYS A 18 10.24 0.14 5.17
C LYS A 18 9.70 -0.32 6.53
N ARG A 19 10.14 0.35 7.61
CA ARG A 19 9.63 0.06 8.98
C ARG A 19 8.15 0.41 9.11
N ASN A 20 7.73 1.55 8.57
CA ASN A 20 6.34 1.98 8.61
C ASN A 20 5.43 1.06 7.79
N ILE A 21 5.86 0.59 6.62
CA ILE A 21 5.13 -0.39 5.80
C ILE A 21 4.87 -1.67 6.60
N ILE A 22 5.89 -2.22 7.26
CA ILE A 22 5.74 -3.41 8.12
C ILE A 22 4.73 -3.11 9.25
N ALA A 23 4.85 -1.96 9.92
CA ALA A 23 3.97 -1.58 11.01
C ALA A 23 2.51 -1.35 10.57
N VAL A 24 2.28 -0.89 9.33
CA VAL A 24 0.94 -0.77 8.77
C VAL A 24 0.37 -2.14 8.45
N ILE A 25 1.13 -3.05 7.85
CA ILE A 25 0.68 -4.42 7.58
C ILE A 25 0.25 -5.12 8.88
N ILE A 26 1.11 -5.11 9.90
CA ILE A 26 0.81 -5.74 11.19
C ILE A 26 -0.47 -5.15 11.81
N PHE A 27 -0.65 -3.83 11.73
CA PHE A 27 -1.87 -3.22 12.22
C PHE A 27 -3.12 -3.62 11.43
N LEU A 28 -3.04 -3.66 10.10
CA LEU A 28 -4.19 -4.04 9.28
C LEU A 28 -4.54 -5.51 9.53
N GLU A 29 -3.55 -6.38 9.69
CA GLU A 29 -3.75 -7.78 10.09
C GLU A 29 -4.49 -7.85 11.44
N ASP A 30 -3.96 -7.21 12.49
CA ASP A 30 -4.55 -7.20 13.82
C ASP A 30 -5.99 -6.64 13.81
N ARG A 31 -6.17 -5.48 13.17
CA ARG A 31 -7.45 -4.76 13.08
C ARG A 31 -8.54 -5.58 12.41
N PHE A 32 -8.19 -6.37 11.40
CA PHE A 32 -9.17 -7.07 10.57
C PHE A 32 -9.22 -8.59 10.76
N SER A 33 -8.30 -9.17 11.53
CA SER A 33 -8.22 -10.61 11.81
C SER A 33 -9.55 -11.25 12.24
N GLY A 34 -10.28 -10.61 13.16
CA GLY A 34 -11.59 -11.09 13.61
C GLY A 34 -12.67 -11.06 12.53
N PHE A 35 -12.61 -10.09 11.62
CA PHE A 35 -13.56 -10.00 10.50
C PHE A 35 -13.25 -11.05 9.42
N VAL A 36 -11.97 -11.38 9.20
CA VAL A 36 -11.59 -12.45 8.26
C VAL A 36 -12.19 -13.79 8.68
N GLN A 37 -12.29 -14.05 9.99
CA GLN A 37 -12.86 -15.30 10.51
C GLN A 37 -14.39 -15.31 10.49
N ALA A 38 -15.03 -14.15 10.69
CA ALA A 38 -16.49 -14.06 10.83
C ALA A 38 -17.23 -13.83 9.50
N ASP A 39 -16.81 -12.84 8.70
CA ASP A 39 -17.35 -12.54 7.38
C ASP A 39 -16.30 -11.79 6.53
N PRO A 40 -15.57 -12.50 5.66
CA PRO A 40 -14.53 -11.89 4.81
C PRO A 40 -15.03 -10.77 3.89
N ARG A 41 -16.34 -10.69 3.61
CA ARG A 41 -16.92 -9.65 2.75
C ARG A 41 -16.96 -8.28 3.45
N CYS A 42 -16.84 -8.26 4.77
CA CYS A 42 -16.74 -7.03 5.56
C CYS A 42 -15.33 -6.45 5.56
N ILE A 43 -14.34 -7.12 4.97
CA ILE A 43 -12.98 -6.62 4.88
C ILE A 43 -12.96 -5.45 3.89
N PRO A 44 -12.59 -4.23 4.32
CA PRO A 44 -12.51 -3.07 3.45
C PRO A 44 -11.32 -3.17 2.50
N ASN A 45 -11.39 -2.44 1.38
CA ASN A 45 -10.26 -2.35 0.48
C ASN A 45 -9.11 -1.62 1.19
N TYR A 46 -8.04 -2.36 1.48
CA TYR A 46 -6.90 -1.83 2.21
C TYR A 46 -6.20 -0.65 1.48
N GLY A 47 -6.34 -0.55 0.15
CA GLY A 47 -5.83 0.57 -0.65
C GLY A 47 -6.52 1.91 -0.39
N ASP A 48 -7.74 1.88 0.16
CA ASP A 48 -8.52 3.08 0.50
C ASP A 48 -8.18 3.59 1.92
N ILE A 49 -7.46 2.79 2.71
CA ILE A 49 -7.11 3.11 4.09
C ILE A 49 -5.71 3.73 4.13
N ALA A 50 -5.66 5.06 4.23
CA ALA A 50 -4.40 5.79 4.43
C ALA A 50 -3.99 5.80 5.91
N VAL A 51 -2.98 5.00 6.27
CA VAL A 51 -2.55 4.82 7.65
C VAL A 51 -1.26 5.61 7.94
N LYS A 52 -1.28 6.49 8.94
CA LYS A 52 -0.07 7.17 9.45
C LYS A 52 0.66 6.32 10.48
N ARG A 53 1.99 6.32 10.47
CA ARG A 53 2.81 5.60 11.47
C ARG A 53 4.02 6.39 11.95
N GLY A 54 4.33 6.20 13.23
CA GLY A 54 5.41 6.90 13.91
C GLY A 54 5.20 8.42 13.91
N LYS A 55 6.30 9.17 13.89
CA LYS A 55 6.30 10.64 13.77
C LYS A 55 6.38 11.12 12.31
N SER A 56 6.18 10.22 11.34
CA SER A 56 6.28 10.58 9.93
C SER A 56 5.06 11.39 9.50
N PRO A 57 5.22 12.45 8.68
CA PRO A 57 4.08 13.13 8.06
C PRO A 57 3.39 12.26 7.00
N LYS A 58 4.03 11.14 6.61
CA LYS A 58 3.55 10.24 5.56
C LYS A 58 2.42 9.33 6.04
N SER A 59 1.49 9.05 5.14
CA SER A 59 0.50 7.98 5.26
C SER A 59 0.75 6.92 4.21
N TYR A 60 0.40 5.68 4.54
CA TYR A 60 0.66 4.51 3.72
C TYR A 60 -0.67 3.78 3.51
N ALA A 61 -1.05 3.57 2.26
CA ALA A 61 -2.13 2.66 1.89
C ALA A 61 -1.52 1.42 1.23
N ILE A 62 -1.95 0.23 1.62
CA ILE A 62 -1.30 -1.04 1.28
C ILE A 62 -2.33 -1.97 0.69
N THR A 63 -2.09 -2.46 -0.52
CA THR A 63 -2.98 -3.40 -1.21
C THR A 63 -2.25 -4.73 -1.42
N PRO A 64 -2.73 -5.86 -0.87
CA PRO A 64 -2.15 -7.17 -1.14
C PRO A 64 -2.37 -7.56 -2.62
N ARG A 65 -1.35 -8.16 -3.26
CA ARG A 65 -1.44 -8.61 -4.66
C ARG A 65 -1.79 -10.08 -4.76
N GLN A 66 -2.64 -10.43 -5.73
CA GLN A 66 -3.03 -11.82 -5.98
C GLN A 66 -1.86 -12.68 -6.51
N CYS A 67 -0.96 -12.09 -7.29
CA CYS A 67 0.11 -12.82 -7.98
C CYS A 67 1.10 -13.50 -7.04
N ALA A 68 1.31 -12.96 -5.82
CA ALA A 68 2.26 -13.52 -4.87
C ALA A 68 1.95 -13.12 -3.42
N ALA A 69 1.76 -14.11 -2.55
CA ALA A 69 1.60 -13.89 -1.11
C ALA A 69 2.76 -13.09 -0.53
N GLY A 70 2.46 -12.13 0.33
CA GLY A 70 3.45 -11.22 0.92
C GLY A 70 3.97 -10.14 -0.04
N THR A 71 3.35 -9.97 -1.20
CA THR A 71 3.63 -8.86 -2.13
C THR A 71 2.51 -7.83 -2.06
N TYR A 72 2.88 -6.55 -2.05
CA TYR A 72 1.97 -5.45 -1.86
C TYR A 72 2.26 -4.30 -2.81
N ASP A 73 1.21 -3.64 -3.27
CA ASP A 73 1.28 -2.28 -3.81
C ASP A 73 1.04 -1.28 -2.68
N VAL A 74 1.95 -0.33 -2.56
CA VAL A 74 1.96 0.67 -1.49
C VAL A 74 1.91 2.05 -2.10
N ILE A 75 0.90 2.81 -1.71
CA ILE A 75 0.81 4.24 -2.00
C ILE A 75 1.30 4.98 -0.76
N ILE A 76 2.39 5.71 -0.90
CA ILE A 76 2.95 6.57 0.15
C ILE A 76 2.54 8.01 -0.18
N ARG A 77 1.73 8.61 0.69
CA ARG A 77 1.24 9.99 0.55
C ARG A 77 1.90 10.87 1.59
N GLU A 78 2.40 12.01 1.17
CA GLU A 78 3.01 13.03 2.02
C GLU A 78 2.38 14.38 1.74
N THR A 79 2.03 15.08 2.82
CA THR A 79 1.58 16.46 2.77
C THR A 79 2.68 17.33 3.37
N TYR A 80 3.16 18.31 2.62
CA TYR A 80 4.22 19.22 3.05
C TYR A 80 3.89 20.65 2.61
N ARG A 81 4.55 21.65 3.22
CA ARG A 81 4.46 23.04 2.77
C ARG A 81 5.66 23.37 1.91
N ASN A 82 5.44 24.08 0.81
CA ASN A 82 6.54 24.65 0.04
C ASN A 82 7.07 25.93 0.70
N ASP A 83 8.12 26.52 0.14
CA ASP A 83 8.76 27.74 0.66
C ASP A 83 7.81 28.96 0.67
N PHE A 84 6.70 28.89 -0.08
CA PHE A 84 5.64 29.90 -0.11
C PHE A 84 4.53 29.63 0.92
N GLY A 85 4.69 28.63 1.79
CA GLY A 85 3.70 28.25 2.79
C GLY A 85 2.47 27.51 2.24
N LEU A 86 2.44 27.21 0.94
CA LEU A 86 1.34 26.50 0.29
C LEU A 86 1.45 25.00 0.54
N GLU A 87 0.31 24.39 0.88
CA GLU A 87 0.21 22.95 1.04
C GLU A 87 0.38 22.24 -0.32
N ARG A 88 1.22 21.21 -0.31
CA ARG A 88 1.48 20.34 -1.45
C ARG A 88 1.30 18.90 -1.01
N ASN A 89 0.72 18.12 -1.91
CA ASN A 89 0.56 16.68 -1.76
C ASN A 89 1.49 15.99 -2.76
N SER A 90 2.29 15.06 -2.25
CA SER A 90 3.06 14.14 -3.07
C SER A 90 2.58 12.72 -2.79
N SER A 91 2.46 11.92 -3.84
CA SER A 91 2.15 10.51 -3.75
C SER A 91 3.09 9.72 -4.62
N ILE A 92 3.67 8.66 -4.06
CA ILE A 92 4.48 7.69 -4.82
C ILE A 92 3.86 6.31 -4.66
N SER A 93 3.88 5.55 -5.76
CA SER A 93 3.42 4.16 -5.79
C SER A 93 4.62 3.23 -5.94
N VAL A 94 4.72 2.24 -5.06
CA VAL A 94 5.79 1.24 -5.05
C VAL A 94 5.23 -0.15 -4.85
N THR A 95 5.87 -1.14 -5.46
CA THR A 95 5.56 -2.56 -5.22
C THR A 95 6.67 -3.15 -4.36
N VAL A 96 6.29 -3.83 -3.28
CA VAL A 96 7.23 -4.40 -2.32
C VAL A 96 6.90 -5.86 -2.00
N ALA A 97 7.93 -6.67 -1.78
CA ALA A 97 7.80 -7.96 -1.11
C ALA A 97 8.16 -7.79 0.36
N VAL A 98 7.34 -8.34 1.25
CA VAL A 98 7.57 -8.35 2.69
C VAL A 98 7.72 -9.78 3.16
N LYS A 99 8.76 -10.02 3.96
CA LYS A 99 9.07 -11.34 4.53
C LYS A 99 9.16 -11.25 6.04
N GLY A 100 8.89 -12.37 6.72
CA GLY A 100 9.02 -12.49 8.17
C GLY A 100 7.81 -12.01 8.97
N ILE A 101 6.67 -11.79 8.31
CA ILE A 101 5.35 -11.55 8.90
C ILE A 101 4.30 -12.34 8.11
N SER A 102 3.15 -12.60 8.72
CA SER A 102 1.99 -13.17 8.04
C SER A 102 1.50 -12.23 6.93
N PRO A 103 1.11 -12.75 5.76
CA PRO A 103 0.54 -11.92 4.70
C PRO A 103 -0.86 -11.43 5.11
N LEU A 104 -1.23 -10.21 4.67
CA LEU A 104 -2.62 -9.76 4.80
C LEU A 104 -3.56 -10.70 4.06
N TYR A 105 -4.77 -10.87 4.61
CA TYR A 105 -5.86 -11.50 3.90
C TYR A 105 -6.09 -10.78 2.57
N LEU A 106 -6.29 -11.55 1.51
CA LEU A 106 -6.59 -11.05 0.18
C LEU A 106 -8.11 -11.17 -0.03
N PRO A 107 -8.85 -10.06 -0.08
CA PRO A 107 -10.29 -10.11 -0.31
C PRO A 107 -10.59 -10.52 -1.75
N ASP A 108 -11.66 -11.29 -1.97
CA ASP A 108 -12.05 -11.81 -3.29
C ASP A 108 -12.39 -10.71 -4.32
N TYR A 109 -12.68 -9.49 -3.88
CA TYR A 109 -12.90 -8.33 -4.76
C TYR A 109 -11.60 -7.65 -5.21
N ALA A 110 -10.43 -8.08 -4.74
CA ALA A 110 -9.16 -7.57 -5.23
C ALA A 110 -9.11 -7.79 -6.74
N LEU A 111 -9.09 -6.71 -7.53
CA LEU A 111 -9.09 -6.79 -8.98
C LEU A 111 -7.92 -7.69 -9.43
N PRO A 112 -8.07 -8.42 -10.55
CA PRO A 112 -6.94 -9.14 -11.14
C PRO A 112 -5.79 -8.15 -11.33
N ASP A 113 -4.57 -8.67 -11.24
CA ASP A 113 -3.35 -7.88 -11.24
C ASP A 113 -3.10 -7.26 -12.63
N VAL A 114 -3.91 -6.27 -13.02
CA VAL A 114 -3.73 -5.51 -14.24
C VAL A 114 -2.57 -4.59 -13.95
N GLY A 115 -1.38 -4.94 -14.48
CA GLY A 115 -0.25 -4.03 -14.53
C GLY A 115 -0.69 -2.66 -15.09
N PRO A 116 0.09 -1.58 -14.88
CA PRO A 116 -0.35 -0.24 -15.27
C PRO A 116 -0.87 -0.31 -16.70
N SER A 117 -2.19 -0.10 -16.86
CA SER A 117 -2.74 0.19 -18.17
C SER A 117 -2.00 1.44 -18.60
N LEU A 118 -1.03 1.28 -19.49
CA LEU A 118 -0.70 2.32 -20.44
C LEU A 118 -2.07 2.72 -20.97
N PHE A 119 -2.51 3.93 -20.64
CA PHE A 119 -3.58 4.56 -21.36
C PHE A 119 -3.14 4.50 -22.82
N SER A 120 -3.64 3.51 -23.55
CA SER A 120 -3.55 3.47 -24.99
C SER A 120 -4.29 4.70 -25.47
N ASP A 121 -3.57 5.53 -26.20
CA ASP A 121 -4.13 6.51 -27.11
C ASP A 121 -5.31 5.87 -27.86
N GLU A 122 -6.52 6.34 -27.60
CA GLU A 122 -7.49 6.58 -28.68
C GLU A 122 -8.16 7.92 -28.38
N GLY A 123 -7.50 8.97 -28.87
CA GLY A 123 -8.17 10.22 -29.12
C GLY A 123 -9.34 9.95 -30.06
N ALA A 124 -10.55 10.03 -29.51
CA ALA A 124 -11.77 10.12 -30.27
C ALA A 124 -11.66 11.31 -31.23
N SER A 125 -11.45 11.01 -32.51
CA SER A 125 -11.70 11.96 -33.59
C SER A 125 -13.19 11.92 -33.91
N LEU A 126 -13.88 13.04 -33.70
CA LEU A 126 -15.12 13.41 -34.38
C LEU A 126 -14.91 14.79 -35.01
#